data_AF-A0AAU1XXD7-F1
#
_entry.id   AF-A0AAU1XXD7-F1
#
_cell.length_a   1.000
_cell.length_b   1.000
_cell.length_c   1.000
_cell.angle_alpha   90.00
_cell.angle_beta   90.00
_cell.angle_gamma   90.00
#
_symmetry.space_group_name_H-M   'P 1'
#
loop_
_entity.id
_entity.type
_entity.pdbx_description
1 polymer ?
#
loop_
_entity_poly.entity_id
_entity_poly.type
_entity_poly.pdbx_seq_one_letter_code
_entity_poly.pdbx_strand_id
1 'polypeptide(L)'
;MTWIKPSFLWMMYRCGWGLKEGQETVLAVEIGRDGFEWALRNSCLSHYVPEVHENRAAWQRELRRSPARVQWDPERDLRLTTLPYRSLQLGLSGEAAARYADEWIVGIEDVTPLARQVHGLVRAGDLDAATALLPEEWPYPVADEVLAPLRR
;
A
#
# COMPACT_ATOMS: atom_id res chain seq x y z
N MET A 1 -9.48 -8.64 7.44
CA MET A 1 -8.26 -8.27 6.69
C MET A 1 -8.37 -6.79 6.39
N THR A 2 -7.36 -6.01 6.74
CA THR A 2 -7.23 -4.61 6.32
C THR A 2 -6.07 -4.49 5.34
N TRP A 3 -6.10 -3.50 4.45
CA TRP A 3 -5.02 -3.28 3.47
C TRP A 3 -4.50 -1.87 3.59
N ILE A 4 -3.18 -1.74 3.68
CA ILE A 4 -2.49 -0.44 3.65
C ILE A 4 -1.71 -0.31 2.33
N LYS A 5 -1.75 0.89 1.76
CA LYS A 5 -1.01 1.24 0.55
C LYS A 5 -0.15 2.47 0.83
N PRO A 6 1.18 2.36 0.74
CA PRO A 6 2.06 3.51 0.90
C PRO A 6 1.99 4.55 -0.23
N SER A 7 1.46 4.18 -1.42
CA SER A 7 1.40 5.08 -2.57
C SER A 7 0.11 5.91 -2.59
N PHE A 8 0.27 7.23 -2.71
CA PHE A 8 -0.83 8.18 -2.71
C PHE A 8 -1.71 8.03 -3.96
N LEU A 9 -1.10 8.00 -5.15
CA LEU A 9 -1.83 7.97 -6.41
C LEU A 9 -2.56 6.65 -6.64
N TRP A 10 -2.03 5.53 -6.11
CA TRP A 10 -2.79 4.29 -6.09
C TRP A 10 -4.03 4.40 -5.21
N MET A 11 -3.92 5.03 -4.03
CA MET A 11 -5.09 5.29 -3.19
C MET A 11 -6.12 6.15 -3.93
N MET A 12 -5.68 7.17 -4.68
CA MET A 12 -6.56 7.99 -5.51
C MET A 12 -7.27 7.20 -6.61
N TYR A 13 -6.58 6.25 -7.26
CA TYR A 13 -7.21 5.32 -8.18
C TYR A 13 -8.27 4.45 -7.50
N ARG A 14 -7.97 3.94 -6.31
CA ARG A 14 -8.86 3.05 -5.54
C ARG A 14 -10.13 3.76 -5.09
N CYS A 15 -10.00 4.94 -4.46
CA CYS A 15 -11.12 5.73 -3.94
C CYS A 15 -11.75 6.68 -4.97
N GLY A 16 -11.16 6.80 -6.16
CA GLY A 16 -11.60 7.76 -7.18
C GLY A 16 -11.49 9.20 -6.68
N TRP A 17 -10.33 9.57 -6.12
CA TRP A 17 -10.09 10.89 -5.51
C TRP A 17 -11.05 11.25 -4.35
N GLY A 18 -11.55 10.25 -3.62
CA GLY A 18 -12.51 10.46 -2.54
C GLY A 18 -13.94 10.72 -3.02
N LEU A 19 -14.28 10.29 -4.25
CA LEU A 19 -15.60 10.52 -4.86
C LEU A 19 -16.43 9.23 -5.01
N LYS A 20 -15.85 8.05 -4.80
CA LYS A 20 -16.60 6.79 -4.83
C LYS A 20 -17.38 6.61 -3.52
N GLU A 21 -18.59 6.09 -3.63
CA GLU A 21 -19.43 5.75 -2.49
C GLU A 21 -18.69 4.81 -1.52
N GLY A 22 -18.72 5.15 -0.22
CA GLY A 22 -18.05 4.42 0.86
C GLY A 22 -16.53 4.57 0.90
N GLN A 23 -15.96 5.51 0.15
CA GLN A 23 -14.54 5.83 0.09
C GLN A 23 -14.26 7.34 -0.02
N GLU A 24 -15.11 8.15 0.60
CA GLU A 24 -15.10 9.61 0.49
C GLU A 24 -14.03 10.27 1.37
N THR A 25 -13.50 9.53 2.33
CA THR A 25 -12.44 9.97 3.26
C THR A 25 -11.13 9.29 2.92
N VAL A 26 -10.05 10.08 2.84
CA VAL A 26 -8.69 9.61 2.61
C VAL A 26 -7.85 9.95 3.83
N LEU A 27 -7.30 8.94 4.47
CA LEU A 27 -6.45 9.10 5.66
C LEU A 27 -5.00 8.76 5.30
N ALA A 28 -4.08 9.67 5.65
CA ALA A 28 -2.67 9.33 5.77
C ALA A 28 -2.44 8.76 7.16
N VAL A 29 -1.89 7.55 7.22
CA VAL A 29 -1.64 6.85 8.49
C VAL A 29 -0.14 6.70 8.66
N GLU A 30 0.37 7.26 9.75
CA GLU A 30 1.76 7.11 10.14
C GLU A 30 1.91 5.90 11.05
N ILE A 31 2.84 5.01 10.70
CA ILE A 31 3.15 3.82 11.49
C ILE A 31 4.63 3.75 11.87
N GLY A 32 4.89 3.21 13.06
CA GLY A 32 6.25 2.92 13.51
C GLY A 32 6.98 1.98 12.54
N ARG A 33 8.25 2.30 12.28
CA ARG A 33 9.12 1.54 11.38
C ARG A 33 9.19 0.06 11.77
N ASP A 34 9.37 -0.22 13.06
CA ASP A 34 9.50 -1.57 13.59
C ASP A 34 8.24 -2.41 13.32
N GLY A 35 7.06 -1.80 13.42
CA GLY A 35 5.78 -2.45 13.11
C GLY A 35 5.66 -2.80 11.62
N PHE A 36 6.05 -1.87 10.74
CA PHE A 36 6.06 -2.12 9.30
C PHE A 36 7.04 -3.24 8.92
N GLU A 37 8.27 -3.22 9.44
CA GLU A 37 9.24 -4.27 9.17
C GLU A 37 8.83 -5.62 9.76
N TRP A 38 8.22 -5.64 10.95
CA TRP A 38 7.64 -6.85 11.53
C TRP A 38 6.59 -7.44 10.59
N ALA A 39 5.70 -6.61 10.03
CA ALA A 39 4.68 -7.07 9.11
C ALA A 39 5.29 -7.66 7.83
N LEU A 40 6.34 -7.03 7.28
CA LEU A 40 7.06 -7.57 6.12
C LEU A 40 7.71 -8.93 6.42
N ARG A 41 8.42 -9.06 7.55
CA ARG A 41 9.06 -10.32 7.98
C ARG A 41 8.06 -11.45 8.23
N ASN A 42 6.82 -11.11 8.58
CA ASN A 42 5.74 -12.07 8.87
C ASN A 42 4.71 -12.14 7.72
N SER A 43 5.11 -11.77 6.51
CA SER A 43 4.24 -11.78 5.34
C SER A 43 4.55 -12.92 4.37
N CYS A 44 3.57 -13.25 3.54
CA CYS A 44 3.72 -14.09 2.37
C CYS A 44 3.11 -13.40 1.14
N LEU A 45 3.36 -13.92 -0.06
CA LEU A 45 2.73 -13.40 -1.28
C LEU A 45 1.22 -13.69 -1.31
N SER A 46 0.43 -12.69 -1.68
CA SER A 46 -1.03 -12.79 -1.78
C SER A 46 -1.52 -13.70 -2.91
N HIS A 47 -0.62 -14.13 -3.80
CA HIS A 47 -0.89 -14.98 -4.95
C HIS A 47 0.21 -16.02 -5.15
N TYR A 48 -0.15 -17.14 -5.77
CA TYR A 48 0.81 -18.18 -6.11
C TYR A 48 1.77 -17.71 -7.21
N VAL A 49 3.06 -17.87 -6.93
CA VAL A 49 4.20 -17.61 -7.84
C VAL A 49 5.04 -18.89 -7.91
N PRO A 50 5.08 -19.61 -9.06
CA PRO A 50 5.81 -20.88 -9.19
C PRO A 50 7.29 -20.82 -8.83
N GLU A 51 7.94 -19.68 -9.06
CA GLU A 51 9.37 -19.47 -8.83
C GLU A 51 9.71 -19.31 -7.34
N VAL A 52 8.70 -18.93 -6.52
CA VAL A 52 8.86 -18.67 -5.08
C VAL A 52 8.27 -19.81 -4.25
N HIS A 53 7.14 -20.37 -4.67
CA HIS A 53 6.42 -21.38 -3.88
C HIS A 53 6.60 -22.78 -4.46
N GLU A 54 6.87 -23.74 -3.58
CA GLU A 54 7.03 -25.16 -3.93
C GLU A 54 5.82 -25.71 -4.73
N ASN A 55 4.60 -25.42 -4.28
CA ASN A 55 3.36 -25.79 -4.94
C ASN A 55 2.18 -24.98 -4.37
N ARG A 56 1.02 -25.07 -5.04
CA ARG A 56 -0.20 -24.35 -4.63
C ARG A 56 -0.68 -24.72 -3.23
N ALA A 57 -0.52 -25.98 -2.80
CA ALA A 57 -0.97 -26.43 -1.48
C ALA A 57 -0.09 -25.87 -0.36
N ALA A 58 1.23 -25.79 -0.58
CA ALA A 58 2.17 -25.14 0.34
C ALA A 58 1.85 -23.65 0.49
N TRP A 59 1.71 -22.93 -0.63
CA TRP A 59 1.30 -21.52 -0.62
C TRP A 59 -0.03 -21.30 0.11
N GLN A 60 -1.06 -22.12 -0.12
CA GLN A 60 -2.33 -21.99 0.60
C GLN A 60 -2.20 -22.20 2.12
N ARG A 61 -1.32 -23.10 2.57
CA ARG A 61 -1.06 -23.28 4.01
C ARG A 61 -0.37 -22.05 4.59
N GLU A 62 0.61 -21.50 3.88
CA GLU A 62 1.33 -20.28 4.27
C GLU A 62 0.39 -19.07 4.31
N LEU A 63 -0.44 -18.88 3.28
CA LEU A 63 -1.43 -17.81 3.18
C LEU A 63 -2.44 -17.81 4.35
N ARG A 64 -2.79 -18.99 4.87
CA ARG A 64 -3.67 -19.15 6.03
C ARG A 64 -2.99 -18.87 7.36
N ARG A 65 -1.67 -19.09 7.45
CA ARG A 65 -0.89 -18.92 8.69
C ARG A 65 -0.28 -17.54 8.83
N SER A 66 0.05 -16.89 7.72
CA SER A 66 0.74 -15.61 7.71
C SER A 66 -0.20 -14.50 8.17
N PRO A 67 0.17 -13.73 9.20
CA PRO A 67 -0.65 -12.63 9.68
C PRO A 67 -0.63 -11.44 8.72
N ALA A 68 0.40 -11.34 7.86
CA ALA A 68 0.50 -10.33 6.82
C ALA A 68 0.61 -10.94 5.40
N ARG A 69 0.28 -10.15 4.38
CA ARG A 69 0.32 -10.53 2.97
C ARG A 69 0.83 -9.39 2.11
N VAL A 70 1.70 -9.72 1.15
CA VAL A 70 2.23 -8.76 0.18
C VAL A 70 1.60 -8.96 -1.19
N GLN A 71 1.18 -7.87 -1.78
CA GLN A 71 0.78 -7.79 -3.17
C GLN A 71 1.53 -6.66 -3.86
N TRP A 72 2.06 -6.94 -5.06
CA TRP A 72 2.73 -5.94 -5.88
C TRP A 72 1.75 -5.41 -6.93
N ASP A 73 1.14 -4.27 -6.64
CA ASP A 73 0.21 -3.62 -7.56
C ASP A 73 0.93 -2.66 -8.50
N PRO A 74 0.48 -2.49 -9.75
CA PRO A 74 1.09 -1.49 -10.63
C PRO A 74 0.91 -0.10 -10.03
N GLU A 75 1.94 0.74 -10.12
CA GLU A 75 1.86 2.13 -9.68
C GLU A 75 1.00 2.97 -10.64
N ARG A 76 0.63 4.18 -10.23
CA ARG A 76 -0.23 5.10 -10.97
C ARG A 76 0.44 6.45 -11.14
N ASP A 77 0.23 7.06 -12.32
CA ASP A 77 0.52 8.47 -12.53
C ASP A 77 -0.64 9.38 -12.09
N LEU A 78 -0.48 10.70 -12.25
CA LEU A 78 -1.51 11.71 -11.93
C LEU A 78 -2.82 11.53 -12.73
N ARG A 79 -2.76 10.87 -13.89
CA ARG A 79 -3.93 10.53 -14.71
C ARG A 79 -4.50 9.15 -14.37
N LEU A 80 -3.96 8.51 -13.34
CA LEU A 80 -4.29 7.16 -12.89
C LEU A 80 -4.02 6.08 -13.95
N THR A 81 -3.08 6.33 -14.86
CA THR A 81 -2.56 5.34 -15.81
C THR A 81 -1.53 4.45 -15.12
N THR A 82 -1.45 3.18 -15.51
CA THR A 82 -0.46 2.23 -14.96
C THR A 82 0.96 2.61 -15.36
N LEU A 83 1.86 2.65 -14.39
CA LEU A 83 3.31 2.82 -14.61
C LEU A 83 4.02 1.46 -14.79
N PRO A 84 5.25 1.44 -15.35
CA PRO A 84 5.96 0.19 -15.67
C PRO A 84 6.57 -0.52 -14.45
N TYR A 85 6.37 0.02 -13.26
CA TYR A 85 6.82 -0.56 -12.00
C TYR A 85 5.65 -0.80 -11.05
N ARG A 86 5.91 -1.61 -10.02
CA ARG A 86 4.93 -2.00 -9.01
C ARG A 86 5.35 -1.49 -7.64
N SER A 87 4.36 -1.23 -6.80
CA SER A 87 4.56 -0.77 -5.44
C SER A 87 3.79 -1.66 -4.47
N LEU A 88 4.33 -1.82 -3.27
CA LEU A 88 3.80 -2.66 -2.21
C LEU A 88 2.34 -2.32 -1.87
N GLN A 89 1.50 -3.33 -1.72
CA GLN A 89 0.25 -3.30 -0.98
C GLN A 89 0.34 -4.36 0.12
N LEU A 90 0.12 -3.96 1.37
CA LEU A 90 0.30 -4.82 2.54
C LEU A 90 -1.05 -5.11 3.18
N GLY A 91 -1.43 -6.38 3.18
CA GLY A 91 -2.64 -6.89 3.83
C GLY A 91 -2.32 -7.37 5.23
N LEU A 92 -3.09 -6.95 6.22
CA LEU A 92 -2.92 -7.28 7.64
C LEU A 92 -4.15 -8.03 8.17
N SER A 93 -3.90 -9.10 8.90
CA SER A 93 -4.94 -9.97 9.48
C SER A 93 -4.49 -10.55 10.82
N GLY A 94 -5.47 -11.03 11.61
CA GLY A 94 -5.20 -11.60 12.93
C GLY A 94 -4.38 -10.65 13.79
N GLU A 95 -3.28 -11.15 14.35
CA GLU A 95 -2.35 -10.39 15.19
C GLU A 95 -1.81 -9.13 14.51
N ALA A 96 -1.48 -9.18 13.21
CA ALA A 96 -0.94 -8.01 12.52
C ALA A 96 -1.96 -6.86 12.45
N ALA A 97 -3.25 -7.19 12.31
CA ALA A 97 -4.31 -6.17 12.29
C ALA A 97 -4.54 -5.55 13.68
N ALA A 98 -4.46 -6.37 14.74
CA ALA A 98 -4.58 -5.89 16.12
C ALA A 98 -3.40 -4.98 16.48
N ARG A 99 -2.16 -5.44 16.26
CA ARG A 99 -0.95 -4.64 16.51
C ARG A 99 -0.93 -3.36 15.68
N TYR A 100 -1.36 -3.41 14.42
CA TYR A 100 -1.48 -2.21 13.60
C TYR A 100 -2.37 -1.17 14.24
N ALA A 101 -3.57 -1.56 14.71
CA ALA A 101 -4.53 -0.64 15.30
C ALA A 101 -4.09 -0.11 16.67
N ASP A 102 -3.54 -0.98 17.52
CA ASP A 102 -3.32 -0.68 18.94
C ASP A 102 -1.87 -0.24 19.26
N GLU A 103 -0.89 -0.61 18.43
CA GLU A 103 0.54 -0.43 18.74
C GLU A 103 1.30 0.36 17.68
N TRP A 104 1.03 0.14 16.39
CA TRP A 104 1.90 0.67 15.33
C TRP A 104 1.52 2.06 14.85
N ILE A 105 0.23 2.41 14.87
CA ILE A 105 -0.24 3.74 14.45
C ILE A 105 0.24 4.78 15.46
N VAL A 106 1.00 5.75 14.97
CA VAL A 106 1.51 6.89 15.76
C VAL A 106 0.89 8.22 15.32
N GLY A 107 0.23 8.24 14.16
CA GLY A 107 -0.42 9.44 13.62
C GLY A 107 -1.49 9.10 12.59
N ILE A 108 -2.54 9.91 12.53
CA ILE A 108 -3.58 9.87 11.49
C ILE A 108 -3.88 11.31 11.07
N GLU A 109 -3.80 11.57 9.77
CA GLU A 109 -4.16 12.85 9.17
C GLU A 109 -5.24 12.65 8.11
N ASP A 110 -6.29 13.48 8.16
CA ASP A 110 -7.28 13.55 7.09
C ASP A 110 -6.73 14.36 5.91
N VAL A 111 -6.31 13.65 4.87
CA VAL A 111 -5.77 14.22 3.63
C VAL A 111 -6.82 14.28 2.51
N THR A 112 -8.11 14.15 2.84
CA THR A 112 -9.21 14.35 1.90
C THR A 112 -9.16 15.73 1.22
N PRO A 113 -8.85 16.84 1.92
CA PRO A 113 -8.69 18.15 1.27
C PRO A 113 -7.57 18.15 0.23
N LEU A 114 -6.42 17.55 0.55
CA LEU A 114 -5.29 17.41 -0.38
C LEU A 114 -5.69 16.60 -1.62
N ALA A 115 -6.33 15.44 -1.43
CA ALA A 115 -6.82 14.61 -2.52
C ALA A 115 -7.75 15.39 -3.48
N ARG A 116 -8.67 16.19 -2.92
CA ARG A 116 -9.60 17.03 -3.71
C ARG A 116 -8.86 18.15 -4.44
N GLN A 117 -7.87 18.78 -3.81
CA GLN A 117 -7.07 19.84 -4.41
C GLN A 117 -6.24 19.33 -5.59
N VAL A 118 -5.51 18.23 -5.41
CA VAL A 118 -4.72 17.59 -6.48
C VAL A 118 -5.64 17.17 -7.63
N HIS A 119 -6.79 16.55 -7.33
CA HIS A 119 -7.76 16.18 -8.35
C HIS A 119 -8.27 17.40 -9.15
N GLY A 120 -8.54 18.52 -8.47
CA GLY A 120 -8.94 19.77 -9.12
C GLY A 120 -7.92 20.26 -10.14
N LEU A 121 -6.63 20.26 -9.77
CA LEU A 121 -5.53 20.66 -10.66
C LEU A 121 -5.37 19.69 -11.84
N VAL A 122 -5.45 18.38 -11.60
CA VAL A 122 -5.43 17.37 -12.67
C VAL A 122 -6.58 17.59 -13.66
N ARG A 123 -7.78 17.90 -13.18
CA ARG A 123 -8.95 18.21 -14.03
C ARG A 123 -8.78 19.52 -14.81
N ALA A 124 -8.09 20.50 -14.24
CA ALA A 124 -7.76 21.76 -14.90
C ALA A 124 -6.61 21.61 -15.92
N GLY A 125 -5.91 20.47 -15.93
CA GLY A 125 -4.76 20.23 -16.79
C GLY A 125 -3.44 20.78 -16.26
N ASP A 126 -3.43 21.35 -15.06
CA ASP A 126 -2.24 21.90 -14.40
C ASP A 126 -1.48 20.78 -13.64
N LEU A 127 -0.76 19.96 -14.40
CA LEU A 127 -0.06 18.80 -13.86
C LEU A 127 1.18 19.18 -13.05
N ASP A 128 1.81 20.31 -13.34
CA ASP A 128 3.01 20.76 -12.62
C ASP A 128 2.62 21.17 -11.20
N ALA A 129 1.55 21.97 -11.04
CA ALA A 129 1.01 22.31 -9.73
C ALA A 129 0.49 21.06 -8.99
N ALA A 130 -0.16 20.12 -9.69
CA ALA A 130 -0.62 18.88 -9.08
C ALA A 130 0.56 18.04 -8.56
N THR A 131 1.66 17.95 -9.31
CA THR A 131 2.87 17.22 -8.93
C THR A 131 3.52 17.84 -7.70
N ALA A 132 3.58 19.18 -7.62
CA ALA A 132 4.18 19.89 -6.50
C ALA A 132 3.46 19.69 -5.16
N LEU A 133 2.21 19.20 -5.20
CA LEU A 133 1.41 18.89 -4.00
C LEU A 133 1.44 17.42 -3.62
N LEU A 134 2.01 16.53 -4.44
CA LEU A 134 2.07 15.12 -4.10
C LEU A 134 2.98 14.92 -2.89
N PRO A 135 2.64 13.98 -1.99
CA PRO A 135 3.56 13.53 -0.95
C PRO A 135 4.87 13.05 -1.58
N GLU A 136 6.00 13.42 -0.98
CA GLU A 136 7.29 12.91 -1.42
C GLU A 136 7.42 11.41 -1.10
N GLU A 137 7.68 10.61 -2.14
CA GLU A 137 7.87 9.17 -2.01
C GLU A 137 9.34 8.80 -2.24
N TRP A 138 9.90 8.02 -1.31
CA TRP A 138 11.28 7.55 -1.37
C TRP A 138 11.32 6.02 -1.34
N PRO A 139 12.27 5.38 -2.05
CA PRO A 139 12.50 3.95 -1.90
C PRO A 139 12.75 3.61 -0.44
N TYR A 140 11.92 2.74 0.12
CA TYR A 140 12.03 2.37 1.52
C TYR A 140 13.27 1.47 1.74
N PRO A 141 14.21 1.84 2.63
CA PRO A 141 15.40 1.05 2.88
C PRO A 141 15.04 -0.18 3.72
N VAL A 142 15.06 -1.35 3.10
CA VAL A 142 14.76 -2.63 3.74
C VAL A 142 15.82 -3.65 3.35
N ALA A 143 16.22 -4.49 4.30
CA ALA A 143 17.23 -5.51 4.06
C ALA A 143 16.74 -6.53 3.02
N ASP A 144 17.64 -6.92 2.11
CA ASP A 144 17.34 -7.84 1.01
C ASP A 144 16.80 -9.19 1.49
N GLU A 145 17.23 -9.66 2.65
CA GLU A 145 16.73 -10.88 3.30
C GLU A 145 15.22 -10.82 3.62
N VAL A 146 14.69 -9.65 3.97
CA VAL A 146 13.26 -9.44 4.26
C VAL A 146 12.46 -9.46 2.95
N LEU A 147 13.04 -8.92 1.88
CA LEU A 147 12.37 -8.86 0.57
C LEU A 147 12.52 -10.12 -0.27
N ALA A 148 13.58 -10.92 -0.08
CA ALA A 148 13.87 -12.08 -0.90
C ALA A 148 12.67 -13.04 -1.11
N PRO A 149 11.91 -13.44 -0.06
CA PRO A 149 10.74 -14.31 -0.25
C PRO A 149 9.52 -13.57 -0.83
N LEU A 150 9.59 -12.25 -0.95
CA LEU A 150 8.50 -11.38 -1.41
C LEU A 150 8.77 -10.80 -2.81
N ARG A 151 9.96 -11.01 -3.37
CA ARG A 151 10.32 -10.54 -4.71
C ARG A 151 9.62 -11.39 -5.77
N ARG A 152 9.08 -10.71 -6.78
CA ARG A 152 8.57 -11.28 -8.03
C ARG A 152 9.14 -10.49 -9.19
#